data_AF-A0A3B9VGA6-F1
#
_entry.id   AF-A0A3B9VGA6-F1
#
_cell.length_a   1.000
_cell.length_b   1.000
_cell.length_c   1.000
_cell.angle_alpha   90.00
_cell.angle_beta   90.00
_cell.angle_gamma   90.00
#
_symmetry.space_group_name_H-M   'P 1'
#
loop_
_entity.id
_entity.type
_entity.pdbx_description
1 polymer ?
#
loop_
_entity_poly.entity_id
_entity_poly.type
_entity_poly.pdbx_seq_one_letter_code
_entity_poly.pdbx_strand_id
1 'polypeptide(L)'
;MYSVIFILPNGEEFIAQANEGESILQVAHKNALQLEGACEGSLACATCHVIVDEAWFDILDELEEPSEQEEDMLDFAFNLTTTSRLGCQIKMCKELDGIKVTIPSENRNIQS
;
A
#
# COMPACT_ATOMS: atom_id res chain seq x y z
N MET A 1 -0.35 -13.03 -13.77
CA MET A 1 0.43 -11.80 -13.50
C MET A 1 -0.54 -10.66 -13.62
N TYR A 2 -0.64 -9.90 -12.54
CA TYR A 2 -1.48 -8.72 -12.40
C TYR A 2 -0.58 -7.49 -12.48
N SER A 3 -1.16 -6.34 -12.78
CA SER A 3 -0.45 -5.07 -12.84
C SER A 3 -0.77 -4.23 -11.61
N VAL A 4 0.23 -3.50 -11.11
CA VAL A 4 0.08 -2.50 -10.04
C VAL A 4 0.65 -1.18 -10.54
N ILE A 5 -0.10 -0.09 -10.39
CA ILE A 5 0.31 1.24 -10.77
C ILE A 5 0.68 2.00 -9.49
N PHE A 6 1.97 2.29 -9.33
CA PHE A 6 2.48 3.11 -8.23
C PHE A 6 2.59 4.56 -8.68
N ILE A 7 1.95 5.48 -7.97
CA ILE A 7 2.21 6.91 -8.10
C ILE A 7 3.31 7.25 -7.11
N LEU A 8 4.47 7.65 -7.63
CA LEU A 8 5.63 8.00 -6.84
C LEU A 8 5.48 9.40 -6.23
N PRO A 9 6.27 9.74 -5.19
CA PRO A 9 6.23 11.06 -4.57
C PRO A 9 6.45 12.25 -5.52
N ASN A 10 7.10 12.03 -6.66
CA ASN A 10 7.33 13.03 -7.70
C ASN A 10 6.16 13.15 -8.70
N GLY A 11 5.10 12.35 -8.53
CA GLY A 11 3.94 12.28 -9.42
C GLY A 11 4.11 11.36 -10.64
N GLU A 12 5.25 10.69 -10.80
CA GLU A 12 5.44 9.73 -11.89
C GLU A 12 4.70 8.43 -11.61
N GLU A 13 4.11 7.84 -12.65
CA GLU A 13 3.50 6.51 -12.58
C GLU A 13 4.54 5.43 -12.89
N PHE A 14 4.62 4.41 -12.04
CA PHE A 14 5.44 3.22 -12.23
C PHE A 14 4.55 1.98 -12.29
N ILE A 15 4.58 1.26 -13.41
CA ILE A 15 3.80 0.04 -13.60
C ILE A 15 4.65 -1.17 -13.24
N ALA A 16 4.27 -1.88 -12.20
CA ALA A 16 4.89 -3.12 -11.74
C ALA A 16 4.04 -4.34 -12.08
N GLN A 17 4.69 -5.49 -12.18
CA GLN A 17 4.02 -6.79 -12.29
C GLN A 17 4.01 -7.49 -10.94
N ALA A 18 2.88 -8.10 -10.62
CA ALA A 18 2.65 -8.84 -9.39
C ALA A 18 2.09 -10.25 -9.67
N ASN A 19 2.45 -11.21 -8.83
CA ASN A 19 1.78 -12.50 -8.79
C ASN A 19 0.61 -12.48 -7.80
N GLU A 20 -0.26 -13.46 -7.94
CA GLU A 20 -1.36 -13.66 -7.00
C GLU A 20 -0.84 -13.91 -5.58
N GLY A 21 -1.46 -13.24 -4.61
CA GLY A 21 -1.10 -13.31 -3.20
C GLY A 21 0.10 -12.45 -2.78
N GLU A 22 0.81 -11.80 -3.72
CA GLU A 22 1.86 -10.85 -3.35
C GLU A 22 1.27 -9.58 -2.76
N SER A 23 1.90 -9.02 -1.73
CA SER A 23 1.45 -7.74 -1.18
C SER A 23 1.98 -6.55 -1.97
N ILE A 24 1.29 -5.41 -1.90
CA ILE A 24 1.76 -4.14 -2.50
C ILE A 24 3.17 -3.79 -2.01
N LEU A 25 3.47 -4.03 -0.72
CA LEU A 25 4.81 -3.85 -0.16
C LEU A 25 5.86 -4.73 -0.87
N GLN A 26 5.57 -6.02 -1.04
CA GLN A 26 6.49 -6.95 -1.71
C GLN A 26 6.73 -6.54 -3.16
N VAL A 27 5.67 -6.14 -3.88
CA VAL A 27 5.76 -5.68 -5.26
C VAL A 27 6.60 -4.40 -5.37
N ALA A 28 6.40 -3.45 -4.45
CA ALA A 28 7.21 -2.22 -4.40
C ALA A 28 8.69 -2.52 -4.16
N HIS A 29 9.01 -3.38 -3.18
CA HIS A 29 10.40 -3.78 -2.87
C HIS A 29 11.06 -4.52 -4.02
N LYS A 30 10.35 -5.43 -4.69
CA LYS A 30 10.86 -6.15 -5.88
C LYS A 30 11.25 -5.21 -7.03
N ASN A 31 10.58 -4.06 -7.13
CA ASN A 31 10.84 -3.05 -8.14
C ASN A 31 11.73 -1.90 -7.64
N ALA A 32 12.36 -2.06 -6.46
CA ALA A 32 13.22 -1.06 -5.83
C ALA A 32 12.55 0.32 -5.63
N LEU A 33 11.22 0.33 -5.44
CA LEU A 33 10.47 1.54 -5.11
C LEU A 33 10.72 1.92 -3.65
N GLN A 34 10.71 3.23 -3.37
CA GLN A 34 10.92 3.77 -2.03
C GLN A 34 9.64 3.71 -1.19
N LEU A 35 9.15 2.49 -0.94
CA LEU A 35 8.10 2.22 0.03
C LEU A 35 8.75 1.58 1.28
N GLU A 36 8.67 2.27 2.41
CA GLU A 36 9.21 1.72 3.66
C GLU A 36 8.37 0.52 4.16
N GLY A 37 8.97 -0.29 5.01
CA GLY A 37 8.36 -1.51 5.54
C GLY A 37 9.13 -2.01 6.74
N ALA A 38 9.27 -1.16 7.77
CA ALA A 38 10.18 -1.37 8.89
C ALA A 38 9.91 -2.67 9.68
N CYS A 39 8.66 -3.14 9.73
CA CYS A 39 8.29 -4.40 10.38
C CYS A 39 8.23 -5.60 9.42
N GLU A 40 8.66 -5.44 8.17
CA GLU A 40 8.63 -6.47 7.12
C GLU A 40 7.22 -7.04 6.85
N GLY A 41 6.18 -6.24 7.10
CA GLY A 41 4.78 -6.64 6.89
C GLY A 41 4.15 -7.39 8.06
N SER A 42 4.77 -7.37 9.24
CA SER A 42 4.25 -8.01 10.47
C SER A 42 3.12 -7.24 11.16
N LEU A 43 2.49 -6.26 10.49
CA LEU A 43 1.44 -5.40 11.04
C LEU A 43 1.84 -4.70 12.37
N ALA A 44 3.10 -4.25 12.45
CA ALA A 44 3.67 -3.64 13.65
C ALA A 44 4.22 -2.22 13.38
N CYS A 45 3.95 -1.63 12.22
CA CYS A 45 4.31 -0.26 11.88
C CYS A 45 3.40 0.29 10.77
N ALA A 46 3.40 1.61 10.60
CA ALA A 46 2.66 2.30 9.53
C ALA A 46 3.53 2.71 8.31
N THR A 47 4.81 2.34 8.28
CA THR A 47 5.76 2.83 7.25
C THR A 47 5.47 2.33 5.82
N CYS A 48 4.69 1.25 5.70
CA CYS A 48 4.21 0.73 4.43
C CYS A 48 2.89 1.35 3.96
N HIS A 49 2.51 2.48 4.56
CA HIS A 49 1.31 3.24 4.21
C HIS A 49 1.34 3.62 2.72
N VAL A 50 0.20 3.35 2.08
CA VAL A 50 -0.12 3.76 0.71
C VAL A 50 -1.52 4.35 0.68
N ILE A 51 -1.78 5.21 -0.31
CA ILE A 51 -3.10 5.79 -0.56
C ILE A 51 -3.67 5.10 -1.77
N VAL A 52 -4.79 4.38 -1.61
CA VAL A 52 -5.46 3.69 -2.71
C VAL A 52 -6.27 4.72 -3.50
N ASP A 53 -6.24 4.62 -4.83
CA ASP A 53 -7.08 5.45 -5.69
C ASP A 53 -8.57 5.17 -5.41
N GLU A 54 -9.40 6.22 -5.37
CA GLU A 54 -10.82 6.12 -5.02
C GLU A 54 -11.58 5.11 -5.89
N ALA A 55 -11.21 4.97 -7.16
CA ALA A 55 -11.83 4.01 -8.07
C ALA A 55 -11.58 2.54 -7.69
N TRP A 56 -10.57 2.28 -6.85
CA TRP A 56 -10.19 0.96 -6.37
C TRP A 56 -10.52 0.73 -4.91
N PHE A 57 -10.75 1.80 -4.13
CA PHE A 57 -10.96 1.68 -2.70
C PHE A 57 -12.23 0.88 -2.37
N ASP A 58 -13.36 1.17 -3.03
CA ASP A 58 -14.61 0.43 -2.81
C ASP A 58 -14.46 -1.06 -3.13
N ILE A 59 -13.72 -1.40 -4.20
CA ILE A 59 -13.45 -2.79 -4.60
C ILE A 59 -12.58 -3.46 -3.53
N LEU A 60 -11.54 -2.78 -3.05
CA LEU A 60 -10.66 -3.31 -2.03
C LEU A 60 -11.39 -3.54 -0.71
N ASP A 61 -12.26 -2.62 -0.32
CA ASP A 61 -13.05 -2.70 0.92
C ASP A 61 -14.06 -3.85 0.86
N GLU A 62 -14.73 -4.06 -0.28
CA GLU A 62 -15.60 -5.21 -0.50
C GLU A 62 -14.85 -6.56 -0.44
N LEU A 63 -13.57 -6.58 -0.82
CA LEU A 63 -12.74 -7.79 -0.81
C LEU A 63 -12.14 -8.08 0.58
N GLU A 64 -11.58 -7.05 1.21
CA GLU A 64 -10.86 -7.14 2.48
C GLU A 64 -10.84 -5.78 3.18
N GLU A 65 -11.88 -5.53 3.99
CA GLU A 65 -11.92 -4.41 4.93
C GLU A 65 -10.66 -4.38 5.81
N PRO A 66 -10.14 -3.18 6.16
CA PRO A 66 -9.04 -3.08 7.11
C PRO A 66 -9.45 -3.72 8.45
N SER A 67 -8.57 -4.55 9.01
CA SER A 67 -8.79 -5.06 10.37
C SER A 67 -8.66 -3.93 11.40
N GLU A 68 -9.28 -4.06 12.57
CA GLU A 68 -9.12 -3.09 13.68
C GLU A 68 -7.63 -2.82 14.00
N GLN A 69 -6.78 -3.85 13.93
CA GLN A 69 -5.34 -3.71 14.14
C GLN A 69 -4.65 -2.91 13.03
N GLU A 70 -5.13 -3.02 11.79
CA GLU A 70 -4.64 -2.22 10.68
C GLU A 70 -5.05 -0.75 10.86
N GLU A 71 -6.29 -0.49 11.24
CA GLU A 71 -6.81 0.85 11.54
C GLU A 71 -6.01 1.51 12.67
N ASP A 72 -5.80 0.79 13.78
CA ASP A 72 -4.98 1.25 14.92
C ASP A 72 -3.56 1.64 14.49
N MET A 73 -2.98 0.92 13.52
CA MET A 73 -1.65 1.24 12.99
C MET A 73 -1.70 2.42 12.01
N LEU A 74 -2.75 2.54 11.21
CA LEU A 74 -2.94 3.65 10.28
C LEU A 74 -3.06 5.01 10.97
N ASP A 75 -3.52 5.05 12.23
CA ASP A 75 -3.52 6.28 13.05
C ASP A 75 -2.12 6.88 13.25
N PHE A 76 -1.06 6.07 13.11
CA PHE A 76 0.34 6.53 13.17
C PHE A 76 0.90 6.90 11.80
N ALA A 77 0.14 6.74 10.72
CA ALA A 77 0.55 7.10 9.37
C ALA A 77 0.57 8.62 9.18
N PHE A 78 1.54 9.10 8.42
CA PHE A 78 1.63 10.52 8.09
C PHE A 78 0.70 10.83 6.91
N ASN A 79 0.01 11.97 6.92
CA ASN A 79 -0.96 12.34 5.89
C ASN A 79 -2.02 11.25 5.62
N LEU A 80 -2.61 10.69 6.69
CA LEU A 80 -3.70 9.74 6.59
C LEU A 80 -4.87 10.33 5.78
N THR A 81 -5.45 9.52 4.90
CA THR A 81 -6.58 9.84 4.03
C THR A 81 -7.66 8.80 4.21
N THR A 82 -8.85 9.05 3.69
CA THR A 82 -9.98 8.11 3.76
C THR A 82 -9.74 6.81 2.99
N THR A 83 -8.85 6.82 1.99
CA THR A 83 -8.51 5.64 1.17
C THR A 83 -7.13 5.06 1.53
N SER A 84 -6.60 5.43 2.69
CA SER A 84 -5.31 4.94 3.17
C SER A 84 -5.41 3.49 3.64
N ARG A 85 -4.41 2.69 3.28
CA ARG A 85 -4.25 1.29 3.71
C ARG A 85 -2.79 0.97 3.97
N LEU A 86 -2.53 -0.11 4.71
CA LEU A 86 -1.17 -0.63 4.85
C LEU A 86 -0.86 -1.54 3.66
N GLY A 87 0.10 -1.13 2.82
CA GLY A 87 0.45 -1.87 1.60
C GLY A 87 0.98 -3.29 1.86
N CYS A 88 1.36 -3.62 3.10
CA CYS A 88 1.69 -5.00 3.45
C CYS A 88 0.47 -5.92 3.63
N GLN A 89 -0.71 -5.35 3.93
CA GLN A 89 -1.95 -6.11 4.12
C GLN A 89 -2.70 -6.32 2.80
N ILE A 90 -2.57 -5.39 1.85
CA ILE A 90 -3.20 -5.50 0.52
C ILE A 90 -2.50 -6.60 -0.30
N LYS A 91 -3.20 -7.71 -0.55
CA LYS A 91 -2.71 -8.83 -1.38
C LYS A 91 -3.31 -8.79 -2.78
N MET A 92 -2.48 -9.00 -3.79
CA MET A 92 -2.89 -8.99 -5.17
C MET A 92 -3.77 -10.18 -5.52
N CYS A 93 -4.96 -9.91 -6.05
CA CYS A 93 -5.87 -10.88 -6.63
C CYS A 93 -6.33 -10.40 -8.00
N LYS A 94 -7.17 -11.21 -8.66
CA LYS A 94 -7.69 -10.92 -9.99
C LYS A 94 -8.49 -9.63 -10.05
N GLU A 95 -9.24 -9.34 -9.00
CA GLU A 95 -10.12 -8.18 -8.87
C GLU A 95 -9.33 -6.87 -8.72
N LEU A 96 -8.05 -6.95 -8.31
CA LEU A 96 -7.15 -5.81 -8.15
C LEU A 96 -6.18 -5.64 -9.33
N ASP A 97 -6.41 -6.33 -10.46
CA ASP A 97 -5.54 -6.19 -11.63
C ASP A 97 -5.62 -4.79 -12.24
N GLY A 98 -4.54 -4.02 -12.10
CA GLY A 98 -4.47 -2.61 -12.50
C GLY A 98 -4.67 -1.63 -11.34
N ILE A 99 -4.72 -2.11 -10.08
CA ILE A 99 -4.85 -1.26 -8.90
C ILE A 99 -3.86 -0.11 -8.92
N LYS A 100 -4.35 1.09 -8.61
CA LYS A 100 -3.54 2.30 -8.50
C LYS A 100 -3.38 2.68 -7.03
N VAL A 101 -2.12 2.85 -6.62
CA VAL A 101 -1.73 3.22 -5.27
C VAL A 101 -0.70 4.35 -5.31
N THR A 102 -0.80 5.30 -4.39
CA THR A 102 0.16 6.39 -4.24
C THR A 102 1.07 6.14 -3.06
N ILE A 103 2.37 6.30 -3.26
CA ILE A 103 3.37 6.29 -2.20
C ILE A 103 3.49 7.74 -1.69
N PRO A 104 3.04 8.04 -0.46
CA PRO A 104 3.14 9.39 0.09
C PRO A 104 4.62 9.80 0.24
N SER A 105 4.87 11.10 0.06
CA SER A 105 6.23 11.67 0.10
C SER A 105 6.89 11.62 1.48
N GLU A 106 6.11 11.43 2.55
CA GLU A 106 6.61 11.31 3.92
C GLU A 106 6.07 10.02 4.55
N ASN A 107 6.89 8.96 4.53
CA ASN A 107 6.65 7.71 5.26
C ASN A 107 7.66 7.56 6.42
N ARG A 108 7.97 8.66 7.12
CA ARG A 108 8.99 8.64 8.19
C ARG A 108 8.48 7.98 9.45
N ASN A 109 9.21 6.97 9.92
CA ASN A 109 9.14 6.51 11.30
C ASN A 109 9.63 7.64 12.25
N ILE A 110 8.75 8.17 13.12
CA ILE A 110 9.08 9.27 14.06
C ILE A 110 9.98 8.78 15.24
N GLN A 111 10.44 7.52 15.24
CA GLN A 111 11.45 7.05 16.18
C GLN A 111 12.85 7.05 15.55
N SER A 112 13.54 8.20 15.60
CA SER A 112 15.01 8.31 15.47
C SER A 112 15.53 9.45 16.31
#